data_AF-A0A484KYG2-F1
#
_entry.id   AF-A0A484KYG2-F1
#
_cell.length_a   1.000
_cell.length_b   1.000
_cell.length_c   1.000
_cell.angle_alpha   90.00
_cell.angle_beta   90.00
_cell.angle_gamma   90.00
#
_symmetry.space_group_name_H-M   'P 1'
#
loop_
_entity.id
_entity.type
_entity.pdbx_description
1 polymer ?
#
loop_
_entity_poly.entity_id
_entity_poly.type
_entity_poly.pdbx_seq_one_letter_code
_entity_poly.pdbx_strand_id
1 'polypeptide(L)'
;MQMFSVPRQRPHLKKPTWIIVLVSLVSFFLVCAYVYPATNSASCFLFSSRGCKNHFDWLPSDPARELSDEEIASHVVIRDILDTPAVIPKIPKIAFLFLTPGALPFEKLWDIFFQGHEGKFSVYVHASKERPVHFSRYFVGREIRSAKVCGHYQ
;
A
#
# COMPACT_ATOMS: atom_id res chain seq x y z
N MET A 1 33.69 -9.70 -82.05
CA MET A 1 33.34 -10.49 -80.84
C MET A 1 32.23 -9.74 -80.11
N GLN A 2 31.00 -10.28 -80.13
CA GLN A 2 29.85 -9.70 -79.43
C GLN A 2 30.01 -9.91 -77.92
N MET A 3 29.97 -8.84 -77.14
CA MET A 3 29.89 -8.92 -75.68
C MET A 3 28.42 -8.84 -75.27
N PHE A 4 27.87 -9.97 -74.84
CA PHE A 4 26.55 -10.09 -74.25
C PHE A 4 26.47 -9.26 -72.95
N SER A 5 25.48 -8.36 -72.86
CA SER A 5 25.17 -7.65 -71.62
C SER A 5 24.44 -8.59 -70.66
N VAL A 6 25.11 -8.97 -69.56
CA VAL A 6 24.51 -9.72 -68.45
C VAL A 6 23.57 -8.80 -67.65
N PRO A 7 22.28 -9.14 -67.46
CA PRO A 7 21.39 -8.36 -66.62
C PRO A 7 21.70 -8.64 -65.14
N ARG A 8 22.18 -7.62 -64.43
CA ARG A 8 22.48 -7.65 -63.00
C ARG A 8 21.16 -7.60 -62.21
N GLN A 9 20.65 -8.75 -61.79
CA GLN A 9 19.53 -8.86 -60.85
C GLN A 9 19.92 -8.19 -59.53
N ARG A 10 19.32 -7.05 -59.21
CA ARG A 10 19.42 -6.42 -57.89
C ARG A 10 18.63 -7.29 -56.91
N PRO A 11 19.23 -7.78 -55.80
CA PRO A 11 18.44 -8.43 -54.77
C PRO A 11 17.42 -7.41 -54.26
N HIS A 12 16.15 -7.77 -54.36
CA HIS A 12 15.06 -7.02 -53.77
C HIS A 12 15.26 -7.05 -52.25
N LEU A 13 15.98 -6.05 -51.72
CA LEU A 13 16.04 -5.79 -50.28
C LEU A 13 14.60 -5.61 -49.83
N LYS A 14 14.02 -6.68 -49.27
CA LYS A 14 12.78 -6.59 -48.52
C LYS A 14 13.02 -5.46 -47.53
N LYS A 15 12.25 -4.38 -47.70
CA LYS A 15 12.35 -3.17 -46.87
C LYS A 15 12.46 -3.61 -45.41
N PRO A 16 13.25 -2.94 -44.57
CA PRO A 16 13.48 -3.33 -43.17
C PRO A 16 12.24 -3.08 -42.28
N THR A 17 11.05 -3.43 -42.77
CA THR A 17 9.78 -3.39 -42.05
C THR A 17 9.85 -4.21 -40.78
N TRP A 18 10.60 -5.32 -40.79
CA TRP A 18 10.86 -6.11 -39.57
C TRP A 18 11.57 -5.32 -38.48
N ILE A 19 12.48 -4.41 -38.83
CA ILE A 19 13.17 -3.57 -37.84
C ILE A 19 12.18 -2.56 -37.24
N ILE A 20 11.34 -1.95 -38.07
CA ILE A 20 10.30 -1.00 -37.62
C ILE A 20 9.30 -1.70 -36.68
N VAL A 21 8.86 -2.90 -37.04
CA VAL A 21 7.95 -3.71 -36.22
C VAL A 21 8.61 -4.07 -34.89
N LEU A 22 9.88 -4.46 -34.91
CA LEU A 22 10.62 -4.84 -33.70
C LEU A 22 10.82 -3.65 -32.75
N VAL A 23 11.20 -2.49 -33.29
CA VAL A 23 11.34 -1.25 -32.51
C VAL A 23 10.00 -0.80 -31.93
N SER A 24 8.92 -0.88 -32.72
CA SER A 24 7.57 -0.55 -32.26
C SER A 24 7.12 -1.48 -31.13
N LEU A 25 7.41 -2.77 -31.24
CA LEU A 25 7.04 -3.77 -30.24
C LEU A 25 7.79 -3.52 -28.92
N VAL A 26 9.12 -3.32 -28.98
CA VAL A 26 9.93 -3.02 -27.78
C VAL A 26 9.48 -1.72 -27.11
N SER A 27 9.20 -0.67 -27.90
CA SER A 27 8.70 0.61 -27.38
C SER A 27 7.34 0.45 -26.67
N PHE A 28 6.42 -0.32 -27.24
CA PHE A 28 5.12 -0.58 -26.63
C PHE A 28 5.27 -1.30 -25.27
N PHE A 29 6.12 -2.34 -25.20
CA PHE A 29 6.39 -3.04 -23.94
C PHE A 29 7.00 -2.14 -22.86
N LEU A 30 7.93 -1.26 -23.24
CA LEU A 30 8.54 -0.29 -22.32
C LEU A 30 7.50 0.72 -21.80
N VAL A 31 6.64 1.23 -22.68
CA VAL A 31 5.54 2.15 -22.29
C VAL A 31 4.54 1.43 -21.38
N CYS A 32 4.18 0.18 -21.68
CA CYS A 32 3.30 -0.62 -20.81
C CYS A 32 3.91 -0.85 -19.43
N ALA A 33 5.20 -1.20 -19.34
CA ALA A 33 5.88 -1.39 -18.06
C ALA A 33 6.03 -0.09 -17.26
N TYR A 34 6.14 1.06 -17.94
CA TYR A 34 6.22 2.37 -17.32
C TYR A 34 4.86 2.89 -16.83
N VAL A 35 3.79 2.70 -17.63
CA VAL A 35 2.43 3.18 -17.32
C VAL A 35 1.71 2.25 -16.34
N TYR A 36 2.01 0.94 -16.37
CA TYR A 36 1.56 -0.03 -15.36
C TYR A 36 2.72 -0.38 -14.43
N PRO A 37 3.04 0.47 -13.43
CA PRO A 37 3.98 0.09 -12.40
C PRO A 37 3.46 -1.17 -11.72
N ALA A 38 4.34 -2.16 -11.52
CA ALA A 38 4.05 -3.46 -10.93
C ALA A 38 3.57 -3.32 -9.48
N THR A 39 2.31 -2.93 -9.33
CA THR A 39 1.58 -2.89 -8.08
C THR A 39 0.66 -4.10 -8.11
N ASN A 40 1.23 -5.23 -7.65
CA ASN A 40 0.58 -6.50 -7.38
C ASN A 40 -0.05 -7.32 -8.53
N SER A 41 0.24 -8.63 -8.48
CA SER A 41 -0.48 -9.79 -9.02
C SER A 41 -0.58 -10.02 -10.54
N ALA A 42 -0.50 -9.02 -11.42
CA ALA A 42 -0.76 -9.24 -12.84
C ALA A 42 0.37 -9.95 -13.62
N SER A 43 1.63 -9.83 -13.19
CA SER A 43 2.79 -10.43 -13.89
C SER A 43 2.95 -11.94 -13.67
N CYS A 44 2.29 -12.53 -12.68
CA CYS A 44 2.37 -13.97 -12.42
C CYS A 44 1.55 -14.79 -13.45
N PHE A 45 0.55 -14.19 -14.09
CA PHE A 45 -0.35 -14.89 -15.01
C PHE A 45 0.28 -15.23 -16.38
N LEU A 46 1.38 -14.56 -16.77
CA LEU A 46 1.92 -14.70 -18.12
C LEU A 46 3.13 -15.67 -18.23
N PHE A 47 3.79 -16.01 -17.12
CA PHE A 47 5.00 -16.84 -17.14
C PHE A 47 4.94 -18.12 -16.27
N SER A 48 3.79 -18.48 -15.69
CA SER A 48 3.67 -19.71 -14.89
C SER A 48 2.39 -20.49 -15.18
N SER A 49 2.51 -21.74 -15.62
CA SER A 49 1.37 -22.66 -15.80
C SER A 49 0.78 -23.20 -14.49
N ARG A 50 1.34 -22.80 -13.35
CA ARG A 50 0.79 -23.03 -12.01
C ARG A 50 0.50 -21.67 -11.39
N GLY A 51 -0.78 -21.31 -11.34
CA GLY A 51 -1.24 -20.02 -10.86
C GLY A 51 -0.68 -19.69 -9.48
N CYS A 52 -0.27 -18.43 -9.30
CA CYS A 52 0.04 -17.88 -7.99
C CYS A 52 -1.20 -18.01 -7.10
N LYS A 53 -1.29 -19.07 -6.30
CA LYS A 53 -2.04 -19.01 -5.05
C LYS A 53 -1.25 -18.09 -4.12
N ASN A 54 -1.96 -17.10 -3.60
CA ASN A 54 -1.45 -16.14 -2.64
C ASN A 54 -0.70 -16.86 -1.51
N HIS A 55 0.31 -16.19 -0.98
CA HIS A 55 1.27 -16.59 0.06
C HIS A 55 0.63 -16.91 1.45
N PHE A 56 -0.52 -17.59 1.48
CA PHE A 56 -1.25 -17.97 2.69
C PHE A 56 -1.16 -19.47 3.02
N ASP A 57 -0.59 -20.30 2.13
CA ASP A 57 -0.40 -21.73 2.39
C ASP A 57 0.75 -22.04 3.38
N TRP A 58 1.45 -21.02 3.92
CA TRP A 58 2.51 -21.19 4.94
C TRP A 58 2.08 -20.87 6.38
N LEU A 59 0.82 -20.51 6.64
CA LEU A 59 0.34 -20.63 8.02
C LEU A 59 0.03 -22.11 8.26
N PRO A 60 0.64 -22.76 9.28
CA PRO A 60 0.09 -24.01 9.78
C PRO A 60 -1.38 -23.72 10.11
N SER A 61 -2.31 -24.47 9.52
CA SER A 61 -3.69 -24.44 10.00
C SER A 61 -3.62 -24.70 11.50
N ASP A 62 -4.05 -23.75 12.31
CA ASP A 62 -4.20 -23.98 13.75
C ASP A 62 -4.93 -25.32 13.90
N PRO A 63 -4.40 -26.25 14.71
CA PRO A 63 -5.09 -27.52 14.94
C PRO A 63 -6.52 -27.19 15.33
N ALA A 64 -7.49 -27.91 14.77
CA ALA A 64 -8.92 -27.67 15.01
C ALA A 64 -9.26 -27.94 16.49
N ARG A 65 -8.85 -27.03 17.36
CA ARG A 65 -9.23 -26.95 18.76
C ARG A 65 -10.64 -26.43 18.78
N GLU A 66 -11.50 -27.04 19.59
CA GLU A 66 -12.79 -26.44 19.87
C GLU A 66 -12.57 -25.08 20.53
N LEU A 67 -13.12 -24.04 19.89
CA LEU A 67 -13.13 -22.69 20.43
C LEU A 67 -14.08 -22.67 21.63
N SER A 68 -13.65 -22.00 22.69
CA SER A 68 -14.50 -21.68 23.83
C SER A 68 -15.64 -20.73 23.41
N ASP A 69 -16.73 -20.70 24.18
CA ASP A 69 -17.87 -19.83 23.90
C ASP A 69 -17.45 -18.35 23.85
N GLU A 70 -16.48 -17.92 24.66
CA GLU A 70 -15.92 -16.57 24.63
C GLU A 70 -15.15 -16.25 23.34
N GLU A 71 -14.36 -17.21 22.83
CA GLU A 71 -13.63 -17.05 21.58
C GLU A 71 -14.63 -17.02 20.40
N ILE A 72 -15.65 -17.88 20.42
CA ILE A 72 -16.72 -17.89 19.42
C ILE A 72 -17.44 -16.55 19.42
N ALA A 73 -17.83 -16.03 20.58
CA ALA A 73 -18.47 -14.72 20.70
C ALA A 73 -17.57 -13.60 20.14
N SER A 74 -16.27 -13.64 20.44
CA SER A 74 -15.31 -12.66 19.91
C SER A 74 -15.20 -12.72 18.38
N HIS A 75 -15.19 -13.92 17.81
CA HIS A 75 -15.13 -14.12 16.36
C HIS A 75 -16.38 -13.60 15.66
N VAL A 76 -17.57 -13.81 16.23
CA VAL A 76 -18.83 -13.30 15.67
C VAL A 76 -18.83 -11.78 15.67
N VAL A 77 -18.44 -11.15 16.78
CA VAL A 77 -18.37 -9.69 16.88
C VAL A 77 -17.35 -9.11 15.90
N ILE A 78 -16.16 -9.70 15.80
CA ILE A 78 -15.13 -9.25 14.86
C ILE A 78 -15.64 -9.37 13.42
N ARG A 79 -16.28 -10.49 13.04
CA ARG A 79 -16.87 -10.63 11.70
C ARG A 79 -17.93 -9.58 11.42
N ASP A 80 -18.86 -9.36 12.35
CA ASP A 80 -19.93 -8.37 12.17
C ASP A 80 -19.36 -6.95 11.99
N ILE A 81 -18.32 -6.59 12.76
CA ILE A 81 -17.61 -5.32 12.60
C ILE A 81 -16.94 -5.21 11.23
N LEU A 82 -16.35 -6.30 10.72
CA LEU A 82 -15.70 -6.32 9.41
C LEU A 82 -16.70 -6.30 8.25
N ASP A 83 -17.87 -6.91 8.43
CA ASP A 83 -18.97 -6.93 7.44
C ASP A 83 -19.80 -5.64 7.49
N THR A 84 -19.65 -4.82 8.53
CA THR A 84 -20.30 -3.52 8.64
C THR A 84 -19.88 -2.62 7.47
N PRO A 85 -20.83 -2.08 6.68
CA PRO A 85 -20.49 -1.24 5.54
C PRO A 85 -19.75 0.02 5.99
N ALA A 86 -18.62 0.30 5.34
CA ALA A 86 -17.83 1.48 5.64
C ALA A 86 -18.65 2.76 5.37
N VAL A 87 -18.90 3.54 6.41
CA VAL A 87 -19.50 4.88 6.26
C VAL A 87 -18.44 5.81 5.70
N ILE A 88 -18.50 6.06 4.38
CA ILE A 88 -17.58 6.99 3.72
C ILE A 88 -18.02 8.41 4.06
N PRO A 89 -17.22 9.18 4.83
CA PRO A 89 -17.59 10.55 5.17
C PRO A 89 -17.54 11.43 3.91
N LYS A 90 -18.46 12.40 3.81
CA LYS A 90 -18.49 13.38 2.71
C LYS A 90 -17.21 14.20 2.60
N ILE A 91 -16.50 14.38 3.71
CA ILE A 91 -15.23 15.09 3.80
C ILE A 91 -14.19 14.09 4.31
N PRO A 92 -13.12 13.80 3.54
CA PRO A 92 -12.06 12.94 4.01
C PRO A 92 -11.34 13.59 5.21
N LYS A 93 -11.12 12.80 6.26
CA LYS A 93 -10.49 13.26 7.51
C LYS A 93 -9.21 12.47 7.77
N ILE A 94 -8.11 13.18 8.01
CA ILE A 94 -6.78 12.57 8.25
C ILE A 94 -6.54 12.44 9.75
N ALA A 95 -6.13 11.25 10.20
CA ALA A 95 -5.74 11.03 11.60
C ALA A 95 -4.21 11.14 11.76
N PHE A 96 -3.76 12.09 12.57
CA PHE A 96 -2.36 12.25 12.96
C PHE A 96 -2.13 11.59 14.31
N LEU A 97 -1.17 10.67 14.38
CA LEU A 97 -0.73 10.01 15.62
C LEU A 97 0.71 10.42 15.91
N PHE A 98 0.91 11.10 17.03
CA PHE A 98 2.23 11.52 17.50
C PHE A 98 2.67 10.59 18.63
N LEU A 99 3.73 9.83 18.39
CA LEU A 99 4.37 8.99 19.40
C LEU A 99 5.58 9.75 19.95
N THR A 100 5.49 10.20 21.19
CA THR A 100 6.55 11.00 21.81
C THR A 100 6.96 10.43 23.18
N PRO A 101 8.22 10.61 23.60
CA PRO A 101 8.63 10.24 24.95
C PRO A 101 8.05 11.19 26.01
N GLY A 102 7.71 12.43 25.65
CA GLY A 102 7.17 13.48 26.53
C GLY A 102 6.53 14.61 25.72
N ALA A 103 6.94 15.86 25.98
CA ALA A 103 6.46 17.05 25.26
C ALA A 103 6.59 16.92 23.74
N LEU A 104 5.59 17.43 23.02
CA LEU A 104 5.54 17.31 21.58
C LEU A 104 6.63 18.20 20.95
N PRO A 105 7.60 17.63 20.23
CA PRO A 105 8.60 18.43 19.54
C PRO A 105 7.92 19.23 18.42
N PHE A 106 8.37 20.47 18.24
CA PHE A 106 7.88 21.39 17.22
C PHE A 106 6.38 21.73 17.32
N GLU A 107 5.79 21.69 18.52
CA GLU A 107 4.36 21.98 18.71
C GLU A 107 3.91 23.31 18.08
N LYS A 108 4.72 24.37 18.16
CA LYS A 108 4.43 25.66 17.51
C LYS A 108 4.35 25.58 15.99
N LEU A 109 5.17 24.75 15.36
CA LEU A 109 5.14 24.56 13.91
C LEU A 109 3.88 23.81 13.50
N TRP A 110 3.52 22.78 14.26
CA TRP A 110 2.29 22.04 14.05
C TRP A 110 1.03 22.90 14.26
N ASP A 111 1.06 23.83 15.20
CA ASP A 111 -0.03 24.79 15.42
C ASP A 111 -0.33 25.61 14.15
N ILE A 112 0.72 26.11 13.50
CA ILE A 112 0.62 26.86 12.23
C ILE A 112 0.16 25.93 11.10
N PHE A 113 0.65 24.69 11.05
CA PHE A 113 0.26 23.72 10.04
C PHE A 113 -1.25 23.39 10.12
N PHE A 114 -1.79 23.25 11.33
CA PHE A 114 -3.19 22.90 11.54
C PHE A 114 -4.15 24.10 11.46
N GLN A 115 -3.62 25.32 11.49
CA GLN A 115 -4.41 26.53 11.34
C GLN A 115 -5.15 26.55 9.99
N GLY A 116 -6.46 26.81 10.01
CA GLY A 116 -7.30 26.88 8.82
C GLY A 116 -7.71 25.52 8.22
N HIS A 117 -7.31 24.41 8.85
CA HIS A 117 -7.65 23.05 8.42
C HIS A 117 -8.67 22.37 9.35
N GLU A 118 -9.38 23.15 10.17
CA GLU A 118 -10.32 22.63 11.17
C GLU A 118 -11.37 21.71 10.53
N GLY A 119 -11.63 20.57 11.18
CA GLY A 119 -12.59 19.57 10.71
C GLY A 119 -12.06 18.56 9.68
N LYS A 120 -10.89 18.83 9.07
CA LYS A 120 -10.26 17.92 8.09
C LYS A 120 -9.26 16.95 8.71
N PHE A 121 -9.01 17.05 10.01
CA PHE A 121 -8.08 16.19 10.71
C PHE A 121 -8.52 15.83 12.13
N SER A 122 -7.96 14.75 12.67
CA SER A 122 -7.95 14.39 14.08
C SER A 122 -6.51 14.22 14.56
N VAL A 123 -6.24 14.60 15.80
CA VAL A 123 -4.91 14.49 16.42
C VAL A 123 -5.01 13.57 17.62
N TYR A 124 -4.04 12.67 17.72
CA TYR A 124 -3.84 11.77 18.84
C TYR A 124 -2.37 11.83 19.27
N VAL A 125 -2.13 11.91 20.57
CA VAL A 125 -0.79 11.99 21.15
C VAL A 125 -0.60 10.83 22.10
N HIS A 126 0.47 10.05 21.95
CA HIS A 126 0.86 9.01 22.88
C HIS A 126 2.21 9.37 23.49
N ALA A 127 2.20 9.73 24.77
CA ALA A 127 3.39 10.09 25.53
C ALA A 127 3.84 8.94 26.43
N SER A 128 5.09 8.50 26.31
CA SER A 128 5.60 7.33 27.05
C SER A 128 5.88 7.56 28.54
N LYS A 129 6.41 8.74 28.93
CA LYS A 129 6.93 8.94 30.30
C LYS A 129 6.05 9.80 31.19
N GLU A 130 5.47 10.89 30.69
CA GLU A 130 4.64 11.83 31.48
C GLU A 130 3.64 12.57 30.58
N ARG A 131 2.59 13.15 31.19
CA ARG A 131 1.56 13.94 30.51
C ARG A 131 2.13 15.29 30.06
N PRO A 132 2.45 15.51 28.77
CA PRO A 132 2.98 16.78 28.33
C PRO A 132 1.97 17.92 28.49
N VAL A 133 2.47 19.08 28.92
CA VAL A 133 1.68 20.32 28.86
C VAL A 133 1.73 20.84 27.43
N HIS A 134 0.55 20.93 26.80
CA HIS A 134 0.39 21.46 25.45
C HIS A 134 0.10 22.96 25.49
N PHE A 135 0.74 23.70 24.59
CA PHE A 135 0.54 25.13 24.36
C PHE A 135 -0.47 25.39 23.25
N SER A 136 -0.56 24.51 22.26
CA SER A 136 -1.48 24.63 21.14
C SER A 136 -2.81 23.97 21.46
N ARG A 137 -3.90 24.67 21.10
CA ARG A 137 -5.27 24.21 21.27
C ARG A 137 -5.56 22.88 20.56
N TYR A 138 -4.79 22.53 19.54
CA TYR A 138 -5.01 21.31 18.76
C TYR A 138 -4.60 20.04 19.52
N PHE A 139 -3.70 20.15 20.50
CA PHE A 139 -3.16 19.01 21.24
C PHE A 139 -3.76 18.87 22.65
N VAL A 140 -4.41 19.91 23.17
CA VAL A 140 -5.06 19.86 24.49
C VAL A 140 -6.10 18.73 24.54
N GLY A 141 -5.94 17.82 25.49
CA GLY A 141 -6.87 16.70 25.71
C GLY A 141 -6.83 15.61 24.65
N ARG A 142 -5.80 15.57 23.80
CA ARG A 142 -5.64 14.56 22.73
C ARG A 142 -4.76 13.37 23.11
N GLU A 143 -4.45 13.23 24.39
CA GLU A 143 -3.53 12.21 24.88
C GLU A 143 -4.19 10.84 25.08
N ILE A 144 -3.52 9.80 24.56
CA ILE A 144 -3.87 8.39 24.75
C ILE A 144 -2.86 7.77 25.71
N ARG A 145 -3.36 7.27 26.84
CA ARG A 145 -2.53 6.57 27.84
C ARG A 145 -2.38 5.10 27.47
N SER A 146 -1.17 4.57 27.62
CA SER A 146 -0.98 3.12 27.69
C SER A 146 -1.40 2.63 29.07
N ALA A 147 -2.11 1.49 29.11
CA ALA A 147 -2.29 0.75 30.34
C ALA A 147 -0.96 0.08 30.71
N LYS A 148 -0.60 0.08 32.00
CA LYS A 148 0.55 -0.69 32.49
C LYS A 148 0.18 -2.17 32.38
N VAL A 149 0.84 -2.88 31.47
CA VAL A 149 0.71 -4.33 31.39
C VAL A 149 1.54 -4.92 32.52
N CYS A 150 0.89 -5.42 33.57
CA CYS A 150 1.55 -6.24 34.57
C CYS A 150 1.76 -7.63 33.96
N GLY A 151 3.01 -7.95 33.58
CA GLY A 151 3.38 -9.31 33.21
C GLY A 151 3.30 -10.20 34.45
N HIS A 152 2.28 -11.06 34.51
CA HIS A 152 2.32 -12.22 35.38
C HIS A 152 3.29 -13.22 34.74
N TYR A 153 4.55 -13.20 35.15
CA TYR A 153 5.45 -14.32 34.93
C TYR A 153 5.03 -15.42 35.91
N GLN A 154 4.48 -16.50 35.38
CA GLN A 154 4.24 -17.77 36.07
C GLN A 154 5.09 -18.86 35.42
#